data_AF-A0A946AII5-F1
#
_entry.id   AF-A0A946AII5-F1
#
_cell.length_a   1.000
_cell.length_b   1.000
_cell.length_c   1.000
_cell.angle_alpha   90.00
_cell.angle_beta   90.00
_cell.angle_gamma   90.00
#
_symmetry.space_group_name_H-M   'P 1'
#
loop_
_entity.id
_entity.type
_entity.pdbx_description
1 polymer ?
#
loop_
_entity_poly.entity_id
_entity_poly.type
_entity_poly.pdbx_seq_one_letter_code
_entity_poly.pdbx_strand_id
1 'polypeptide(L)'
;LFDVDTNFISADVYAVLYLSLDGGPWNEYAETETFTIFGTSATDEYGLVTELMAGYPTGSYDILVELFDDYDNAFLTSFGPDETSALAFLPLEDFEFDVPIVPVQVVVNQGHGGGGAMDRWFLSAFILLLLSSGLRRIWVRRNDGLVRIDSPSSGWKDHTEHQNRFKQ
;
A
#
# COMPACT_ATOMS: atom_id res chain seq x y z
N LEU A 1 -1.66 35.04 -5.42
CA LEU A 1 -1.40 36.32 -6.11
C LEU A 1 -0.02 36.75 -5.67
N PHE A 2 0.90 36.83 -6.61
CA PHE A 2 2.27 37.29 -6.42
C PHE A 2 2.30 38.74 -6.90
N ASP A 3 2.58 39.67 -5.99
CA ASP A 3 2.54 41.12 -6.23
C ASP A 3 3.98 41.63 -6.32
N VAL A 4 4.32 42.30 -7.42
CA VAL A 4 5.69 42.71 -7.73
C VAL A 4 5.71 44.21 -7.94
N ASP A 5 6.46 44.89 -7.08
CA ASP A 5 6.65 46.33 -7.13
C ASP A 5 8.01 46.71 -7.73
N THR A 6 8.10 47.91 -8.29
CA THR A 6 9.35 48.56 -8.68
C THR A 6 9.49 49.94 -8.07
N ASN A 7 10.74 50.34 -7.77
CA ASN A 7 11.06 51.69 -7.29
C ASN A 7 11.02 52.74 -8.41
N PHE A 8 10.86 52.31 -9.65
CA PHE A 8 10.73 53.17 -10.83
C PHE A 8 9.25 53.45 -11.15
N ILE A 9 9.01 54.31 -12.16
CA ILE A 9 7.64 54.51 -12.67
C ILE A 9 7.14 53.25 -13.38
N SER A 10 8.06 52.55 -14.05
CA SER A 10 7.84 51.25 -14.68
C SER A 10 9.18 50.53 -14.82
N ALA A 11 9.12 49.21 -14.94
CA ALA A 11 10.27 48.37 -15.26
C ALA A 11 9.84 47.26 -16.21
N ASP A 12 10.71 46.91 -17.15
CA ASP A 12 10.53 45.77 -18.04
C ASP A 12 11.21 44.56 -17.39
N VAL A 13 10.47 43.45 -17.29
CA VAL A 13 10.89 42.25 -16.56
C VAL A 13 10.51 40.99 -17.33
N TYR A 14 11.17 39.89 -17.03
CA TYR A 14 10.78 38.56 -17.49
C TYR A 14 10.89 37.56 -16.33
N ALA A 15 10.13 36.46 -16.42
CA ALA A 15 10.11 35.41 -15.41
C ALA A 15 10.74 34.13 -15.96
N VAL A 16 11.52 33.45 -15.13
CA VAL A 16 12.04 32.11 -15.39
C VAL A 16 11.39 31.15 -14.40
N LEU A 17 10.92 30.01 -14.91
CA LEU A 17 10.20 29.01 -14.14
C LEU A 17 11.00 27.73 -14.04
N TYR A 18 11.07 27.21 -12.82
CA TYR A 18 11.86 26.03 -12.46
C TYR A 18 11.00 24.95 -11.84
N LEU A 19 11.40 23.70 -12.06
CA LEU A 19 10.86 22.50 -11.44
C LEU A 19 11.93 21.81 -10.60
N SER A 20 11.57 21.37 -9.40
CA SER A 20 12.34 20.43 -8.60
C SER A 20 11.55 19.14 -8.40
N LEU A 21 12.14 18.01 -8.81
CA LEU A 21 11.57 16.68 -8.64
C LEU A 21 12.05 16.08 -7.32
N ASP A 22 11.12 15.72 -6.44
CA ASP A 22 11.34 15.07 -5.15
C ASP A 22 12.40 15.76 -4.27
N GLY A 23 12.44 17.10 -4.32
CA GLY A 23 13.44 17.92 -3.60
C GLY A 23 14.84 17.90 -4.22
N GLY A 24 14.95 17.48 -5.48
CA GLY A 24 16.17 17.50 -6.27
C GLY A 24 16.61 18.91 -6.71
N PRO A 25 17.54 19.02 -7.66
CA PRO A 25 17.97 20.31 -8.18
C PRO A 25 16.83 21.03 -8.94
N TRP A 26 16.89 22.36 -8.97
CA TRP A 26 16.03 23.19 -9.80
C TRP A 26 16.42 23.08 -11.27
N ASN A 27 15.45 22.80 -12.13
CA ASN A 27 15.62 22.73 -13.58
C ASN A 27 14.67 23.72 -14.25
N GLU A 28 15.21 24.58 -15.09
CA GLU A 28 14.41 25.51 -15.89
C GLU A 28 13.52 24.73 -16.86
N TYR A 29 12.26 25.14 -16.99
CA TYR A 29 11.33 24.55 -17.94
C TYR A 29 10.58 25.57 -18.80
N ALA A 30 10.56 26.85 -18.41
CA ALA A 30 9.94 27.92 -19.18
C ALA A 30 10.55 29.28 -18.82
N GLU A 31 10.49 30.19 -19.80
CA GLU A 31 10.79 31.62 -19.65
C GLU A 31 9.64 32.39 -20.29
N THR A 32 9.25 33.51 -19.69
CA THR A 32 8.22 34.39 -20.27
C THR A 32 8.84 35.37 -21.26
N GLU A 33 8.01 35.89 -22.18
CA GLU A 33 8.34 37.14 -22.86
C GLU A 33 8.44 38.29 -21.85
N THR A 34 9.18 39.34 -22.23
CA THR A 34 9.28 40.57 -21.44
C THR A 34 7.92 41.24 -21.28
N PHE A 35 7.61 41.70 -20.07
CA PHE A 35 6.42 42.49 -19.76
C PHE A 35 6.75 43.64 -18.81
N THR A 36 5.93 44.68 -18.84
CA THR A 36 6.13 45.89 -18.05
C THR A 36 5.31 45.85 -16.75
N ILE A 37 5.96 46.10 -15.63
CA ILE A 37 5.33 46.38 -14.33
C ILE A 37 5.36 47.88 -14.03
N PHE A 38 4.41 48.38 -13.23
CA PHE A 38 4.17 49.82 -13.04
C PHE A 38 4.21 50.23 -11.57
N GLY A 39 5.39 50.66 -11.09
CA GLY A 39 5.54 51.23 -9.75
C GLY A 39 5.03 50.27 -8.68
N THR A 40 4.00 50.70 -7.93
CA THR A 40 3.31 49.90 -6.93
C THR A 40 1.83 49.65 -7.29
N SER A 41 1.53 49.64 -8.59
CA SER A 41 0.18 49.37 -9.06
C SER A 41 -0.14 47.90 -8.79
N ALA A 42 -1.36 47.63 -8.32
CA ALA A 42 -1.88 46.27 -8.17
C ALA A 42 -2.73 45.84 -9.38
N THR A 43 -2.66 46.60 -10.48
CA THR A 43 -3.55 46.46 -11.65
C THR A 43 -2.85 45.81 -12.84
N ASP A 44 -1.54 45.74 -12.79
CA ASP A 44 -0.66 45.04 -13.71
C ASP A 44 -0.67 43.56 -13.34
N GLU A 45 -1.35 42.78 -14.17
CA GLU A 45 -1.49 41.33 -14.00
C GLU A 45 -0.88 40.63 -15.22
N TYR A 46 0.02 39.69 -14.97
CA TYR A 46 0.54 38.79 -15.97
C TYR A 46 0.17 37.35 -15.62
N GLY A 47 -0.63 36.72 -16.49
CA GLY A 47 -1.08 35.34 -16.34
C GLY A 47 -0.33 34.40 -17.27
N LEU A 48 0.34 33.40 -16.70
CA LEU A 48 0.98 32.32 -17.45
C LEU A 48 0.24 30.99 -17.20
N VAL A 49 0.02 30.25 -18.28
CA VAL A 49 -0.52 28.87 -18.23
C VAL A 49 0.50 27.97 -18.92
N THR A 50 0.94 26.92 -18.23
CA THR A 50 1.86 25.92 -18.78
C THR A 50 1.23 24.53 -18.70
N GLU A 51 1.45 23.73 -19.74
CA GLU A 51 0.98 22.35 -19.82
C GLU A 51 2.19 21.40 -19.80
N LEU A 52 2.34 20.66 -18.70
CA LEU A 52 3.43 19.70 -18.51
C LEU A 52 2.95 18.30 -18.92
N MET A 53 2.93 18.02 -20.23
CA MET A 53 2.24 16.83 -20.76
C MET A 53 3.09 15.56 -20.80
N ALA A 54 4.38 15.66 -21.12
CA ALA A 54 5.24 14.49 -21.32
C ALA A 54 6.71 14.86 -21.10
N GLY A 55 7.54 13.86 -20.81
CA GLY A 55 8.98 14.03 -20.59
C GLY A 55 9.36 14.42 -19.15
N TYR A 56 8.40 14.44 -18.25
CA TYR A 56 8.60 14.69 -16.82
C TYR A 56 8.37 13.39 -16.05
N PRO A 57 9.40 12.83 -15.38
CA PRO A 57 9.24 11.61 -14.58
C PRO A 57 8.11 11.72 -13.55
N THR A 58 7.44 10.61 -13.25
CA THR A 58 6.45 10.58 -12.17
C THR A 58 7.09 10.93 -10.83
N GLY A 59 6.49 11.87 -10.08
CA GLY A 59 6.95 12.25 -8.75
C GLY A 59 6.27 13.49 -8.19
N SER A 60 6.84 14.02 -7.11
CA SER A 60 6.36 15.25 -6.48
C SER A 60 7.20 16.43 -6.95
N TYR A 61 6.53 17.43 -7.51
CA TYR A 61 7.19 18.60 -8.06
C TYR A 61 6.95 19.85 -7.23
N ASP A 62 8.02 20.59 -7.02
CA ASP A 62 7.96 21.96 -6.54
C ASP A 62 8.17 22.91 -7.72
N ILE A 63 7.45 24.04 -7.73
CA ILE A 63 7.57 25.10 -8.74
C ILE A 63 8.18 26.33 -8.09
N LEU A 64 9.22 26.88 -8.72
CA LEU A 64 9.82 28.16 -8.37
C LEU A 64 9.69 29.11 -9.57
N VAL A 65 9.26 30.33 -9.30
CA VAL A 65 9.23 31.43 -10.27
C VAL A 65 10.24 32.47 -9.81
N GLU A 66 11.19 32.82 -10.67
CA GLU A 66 12.14 33.91 -10.43
C GLU A 66 11.89 35.03 -11.44
N LEU A 67 12.00 36.27 -10.98
CA LEU A 67 11.80 37.45 -11.81
C LEU A 67 13.10 38.22 -11.98
N PHE A 68 13.36 38.67 -13.21
CA PHE A 68 14.59 39.36 -13.59
C PHE A 68 14.27 40.69 -14.28
N ASP A 69 15.17 41.65 -14.11
CA ASP A 69 15.17 42.89 -14.89
C ASP A 69 15.63 42.60 -16.33
N ASP A 70 14.87 43.06 -17.32
CA ASP A 70 15.14 42.79 -18.74
C ASP A 70 16.38 43.53 -19.27
N TYR A 71 16.78 44.64 -18.64
CA TYR A 71 17.88 45.46 -19.13
C TYR A 71 19.25 44.91 -18.74
N ASP A 72 19.39 44.38 -17.52
CA ASP A 72 20.68 43.87 -17.02
C ASP A 72 20.66 42.43 -16.46
N ASN A 73 19.53 41.73 -16.59
CA ASN A 73 19.30 40.37 -16.07
C ASN A 73 19.53 40.26 -14.56
N ALA A 74 19.37 41.34 -13.81
CA ALA A 74 19.45 41.30 -12.36
C ALA A 74 18.26 40.53 -11.78
N PHE A 75 18.55 39.59 -10.87
CA PHE A 75 17.52 38.95 -10.06
C PHE A 75 16.79 40.00 -9.21
N LEU A 76 15.47 39.99 -9.28
CA LEU A 76 14.61 40.90 -8.51
C LEU A 76 14.01 40.19 -7.30
N THR A 77 13.33 39.08 -7.54
CA THR A 77 12.55 38.37 -6.52
C THR A 77 12.18 36.96 -6.98
N SER A 78 11.73 36.13 -6.05
CA SER A 78 11.28 34.77 -6.28
C SER A 78 9.96 34.48 -5.56
N PHE A 79 9.21 33.53 -6.10
CA PHE A 79 7.97 33.02 -5.51
C PHE A 79 7.85 31.52 -5.74
N GLY A 80 7.66 30.75 -4.68
CA GLY A 80 7.70 29.30 -4.74
C GLY A 80 7.10 28.61 -3.51
N PRO A 81 7.63 27.41 -3.16
CA PRO A 81 7.11 26.58 -2.07
C PRO A 81 7.20 27.23 -0.68
N ASP A 82 8.20 28.08 -0.47
CA ASP A 82 8.43 28.78 0.79
C ASP A 82 7.35 29.83 1.06
N GLU A 83 6.80 30.43 0.00
CA GLU A 83 5.72 31.41 0.09
C GLU A 83 4.32 30.77 0.06
N THR A 84 4.15 29.67 -0.67
CA THR A 84 2.86 28.99 -0.77
C THR A 84 2.96 27.49 -1.02
N SER A 85 2.19 26.72 -0.25
CA SER A 85 2.05 25.28 -0.46
C SER A 85 1.34 24.92 -1.77
N ALA A 86 0.72 25.88 -2.45
CA ALA A 86 0.10 25.66 -3.76
C ALA A 86 1.12 25.37 -4.87
N LEU A 87 2.40 25.71 -4.64
CA LEU A 87 3.51 25.45 -5.55
C LEU A 87 4.42 24.31 -5.06
N ALA A 88 3.98 23.57 -4.04
CA ALA A 88 4.75 22.50 -3.41
C ALA A 88 4.08 21.14 -3.60
N PHE A 89 4.87 20.08 -3.73
CA PHE A 89 4.43 18.68 -3.78
C PHE A 89 3.33 18.39 -4.81
N LEU A 90 3.43 19.02 -5.98
CA LEU A 90 2.49 18.82 -7.08
C LEU A 90 2.69 17.42 -7.66
N PRO A 91 1.67 16.53 -7.58
CA PRO A 91 1.79 15.22 -8.19
C PRO A 91 1.72 15.38 -9.70
N LEU A 92 2.83 15.15 -10.38
CA LEU A 92 2.85 15.00 -11.83
C LEU A 92 3.10 13.53 -12.16
N GLU A 93 2.32 13.00 -13.09
CA GLU A 93 2.54 11.70 -13.70
C GLU A 93 2.74 11.90 -15.20
N ASP A 94 3.66 11.12 -15.76
CA ASP A 94 3.85 11.11 -17.21
C ASP A 94 2.63 10.48 -17.88
N PHE A 95 2.07 11.19 -18.86
CA PHE A 95 0.86 10.77 -19.60
C PHE A 95 1.04 9.40 -20.27
N GLU A 96 2.26 8.96 -20.56
CA GLU A 96 2.51 7.62 -21.11
C GLU A 96 2.17 6.47 -20.15
N PHE A 97 2.10 6.71 -18.83
CA PHE A 97 1.65 5.72 -17.85
C PHE A 97 0.14 5.69 -17.65
N ASP A 98 -0.57 6.62 -18.28
CA ASP A 98 -2.03 6.77 -18.22
C ASP A 98 -2.75 5.85 -19.22
N VAL A 99 -2.21 4.64 -19.43
CA VAL A 99 -2.86 3.60 -20.23
C VAL A 99 -3.93 2.95 -19.35
N PRO A 100 -5.23 3.08 -19.66
CA PRO A 100 -6.25 2.40 -18.89
C PRO A 100 -5.92 0.91 -18.85
N ILE A 101 -5.77 0.36 -17.66
CA ILE A 101 -5.67 -1.09 -17.47
C ILE A 101 -6.98 -1.65 -18.01
N VAL A 102 -6.98 -2.05 -19.28
CA VAL A 102 -8.04 -2.89 -19.84
C VAL A 102 -7.99 -4.16 -19.00
N PRO A 103 -9.03 -4.48 -18.21
CA PRO A 103 -9.05 -5.74 -17.52
C PRO A 103 -8.98 -6.80 -18.62
N VAL A 104 -7.85 -7.51 -18.69
CA VAL A 104 -7.74 -8.67 -19.56
C VAL A 104 -8.87 -9.58 -19.15
N GLN A 105 -9.87 -9.70 -20.01
CA GLN A 105 -10.94 -10.66 -19.82
C GLN A 105 -10.28 -12.03 -20.02
N VAL A 106 -9.78 -12.60 -18.93
CA VAL A 106 -9.29 -13.97 -18.93
C VAL A 106 -10.53 -14.82 -19.18
N VAL A 107 -10.74 -15.19 -20.44
CA VAL A 107 -11.67 -16.26 -20.81
C VAL A 107 -11.06 -17.52 -20.22
N VAL A 108 -11.51 -17.88 -19.03
CA VAL A 108 -11.23 -19.19 -18.45
C VAL A 108 -11.99 -20.20 -19.30
N ASN A 109 -11.30 -20.81 -20.25
CA ASN A 109 -11.78 -22.04 -20.86
C ASN A 109 -11.75 -23.11 -19.76
N GLN A 110 -12.89 -23.32 -19.11
CA GLN A 110 -13.10 -24.37 -18.12
C GLN A 110 -13.00 -25.74 -18.82
N GLY A 111 -11.77 -26.18 -19.09
CA GLY A 111 -11.48 -27.55 -19.43
C GLY A 111 -11.92 -28.40 -18.25
N HIS A 112 -12.95 -29.21 -18.43
CA HIS A 112 -13.44 -30.14 -17.43
C HIS A 112 -12.38 -31.24 -17.24
N GLY A 113 -11.39 -30.97 -16.40
CA GLY A 113 -10.42 -31.95 -15.91
C GLY A 113 -11.03 -32.67 -14.71
N GLY A 114 -11.67 -33.81 -14.98
CA GLY A 114 -12.31 -34.65 -13.97
C GLY A 114 -11.32 -35.16 -12.92
N GLY A 115 -11.72 -35.06 -11.66
CA GLY A 115 -11.01 -35.65 -10.53
C GLY A 115 -11.93 -35.75 -9.31
N GLY A 116 -12.42 -36.95 -9.03
CA GLY A 116 -12.95 -37.30 -7.71
C GLY A 116 -14.47 -37.48 -7.56
N ALA A 117 -15.16 -38.08 -8.53
CA ALA A 117 -16.46 -38.68 -8.23
C ALA A 117 -16.21 -40.04 -7.55
N MET A 118 -16.25 -40.06 -6.22
CA MET A 118 -16.36 -41.33 -5.49
C MET A 118 -17.73 -41.88 -5.83
N ASP A 119 -17.75 -42.97 -6.59
CA ASP A 119 -18.97 -43.59 -7.09
C ASP A 119 -19.98 -43.79 -5.93
N ARG A 120 -21.25 -43.47 -6.18
CA ARG A 120 -22.34 -43.44 -5.19
C ARG A 120 -22.52 -44.77 -4.45
N TRP A 121 -22.04 -45.86 -5.02
CA TRP A 121 -22.00 -47.17 -4.39
C TRP A 121 -20.99 -47.24 -3.22
N PHE A 122 -19.86 -46.53 -3.28
CA PHE A 122 -18.89 -46.46 -2.19
C PHE A 122 -19.41 -45.62 -1.01
N LEU A 123 -20.12 -44.51 -1.28
CA LEU A 123 -20.73 -43.71 -0.22
C LEU A 123 -21.85 -44.46 0.50
N SER A 124 -22.68 -45.19 -0.23
CA SER A 124 -23.74 -46.00 0.38
C SER A 124 -23.17 -47.20 1.17
N ALA A 125 -22.10 -47.86 0.69
CA ALA A 125 -21.41 -48.89 1.46
C ALA A 125 -20.75 -48.35 2.75
N PHE A 126 -20.15 -47.16 2.71
CA PHE A 126 -19.54 -46.52 3.88
C PHE A 126 -20.59 -46.15 4.94
N ILE A 127 -21.74 -45.61 4.53
CA ILE A 127 -22.84 -45.26 5.44
C ILE A 127 -23.44 -46.52 6.10
N LEU A 128 -23.59 -47.63 5.36
CA LEU A 128 -24.06 -48.90 5.92
C LEU A 128 -23.07 -49.51 6.93
N LEU A 129 -21.76 -49.31 6.73
CA LEU A 129 -20.71 -49.77 7.63
C LEU A 129 -20.68 -48.95 8.94
N LEU A 130 -20.98 -47.65 8.88
CA LEU A 130 -21.15 -46.80 10.06
C LEU A 130 -22.42 -47.13 10.86
N LEU A 131 -23.53 -47.46 10.18
CA LEU A 131 -24.77 -47.84 10.86
C LEU A 131 -24.69 -49.23 11.51
N SER A 132 -23.99 -50.20 10.89
CA SER A 132 -23.82 -51.55 11.46
C SER A 132 -22.84 -51.61 12.64
N SER A 133 -21.88 -50.69 12.72
CA SER A 133 -20.96 -50.58 13.86
C SER A 133 -21.57 -49.85 15.06
N GLY A 134 -22.59 -49.01 14.85
CA GLY A 134 -23.36 -48.35 15.92
C GLY A 134 -24.27 -49.29 16.72
N LEU A 135 -24.84 -50.33 16.11
CA LEU A 135 -25.71 -51.28 16.82
C LEU A 135 -24.95 -52.34 17.64
N ARG A 136 -23.66 -52.60 17.35
CA ARG A 136 -22.88 -53.61 18.10
C ARG A 136 -22.49 -53.18 19.52
N ARG A 137 -22.59 -51.90 19.87
CA ARG A 137 -22.20 -51.39 21.21
C ARG A 137 -23.32 -51.40 22.25
N ILE A 138 -24.58 -51.61 21.87
CA ILE A 138 -25.72 -51.47 22.80
C ILE A 138 -26.35 -52.82 23.18
N TRP A 139 -25.94 -53.94 22.58
CA TRP A 139 -26.61 -55.21 22.84
C TRP A 139 -25.68 -56.42 22.86
N VAL A 140 -24.90 -56.61 23.94
CA VAL A 140 -24.44 -57.90 24.52
C VAL A 140 -23.77 -57.52 25.86
N ARG A 141 -24.08 -58.01 27.07
CA ARG A 141 -25.13 -58.83 27.69
C ARG A 141 -25.03 -58.56 29.20
N ARG A 142 -26.15 -58.53 29.91
CA ARG A 142 -26.20 -58.76 31.36
C ARG A 142 -26.06 -60.27 31.65
N ASN A 143 -25.55 -60.59 32.85
CA ASN A 143 -25.62 -61.90 33.54
C ASN A 143 -24.68 -62.99 32.97
N ASP A 144 -23.84 -63.70 33.73
CA ASP A 144 -23.94 -64.18 35.13
C ASP A 144 -22.56 -64.34 35.77
N GLY A 145 -22.46 -64.09 37.07
CA GLY A 145 -21.25 -64.32 37.87
C GLY A 145 -21.59 -64.93 39.23
N LEU A 146 -22.23 -66.10 39.23
CA LEU A 146 -22.15 -67.02 40.35
C LEU A 146 -20.89 -67.88 40.17
N VAL A 147 -19.99 -67.84 41.15
CA VAL A 147 -19.30 -68.99 41.78
C VAL A 147 -18.10 -68.45 42.59
N ARG A 148 -18.16 -68.66 43.91
CA ARG A 148 -17.09 -68.49 44.90
C ARG A 148 -16.01 -69.55 44.70
N ILE A 149 -14.73 -69.20 44.88
CA ILE A 149 -13.70 -70.04 45.53
C ILE A 149 -12.68 -69.13 46.27
N ASP A 150 -12.99 -68.83 47.52
CA ASP A 150 -12.24 -69.15 48.75
C ASP A 150 -10.68 -69.09 48.77
N SER A 151 -10.18 -68.25 49.69
CA SER A 151 -9.00 -68.45 50.59
C SER A 151 -7.59 -67.91 50.18
N PRO A 152 -6.66 -67.61 51.11
CA PRO A 152 -6.62 -66.37 51.90
C PRO A 152 -5.22 -65.67 51.99
N SER A 153 -5.21 -64.57 52.77
CA SER A 153 -4.18 -63.62 53.24
C SER A 153 -2.68 -63.97 53.29
N SER A 154 -1.85 -62.95 53.02
CA SER A 154 -0.54 -62.67 53.65
C SER A 154 -0.26 -61.16 53.47
N GLY A 155 -0.32 -60.29 54.50
CA GLY A 155 0.85 -59.85 55.30
C GLY A 155 1.95 -59.26 54.39
N TRP A 156 2.34 -57.98 54.41
CA TRP A 156 2.85 -57.13 55.50
C TRP A 156 2.91 -55.66 55.02
N LYS A 157 2.34 -54.70 55.76
CA LYS A 157 2.99 -53.60 56.54
C LYS A 157 4.10 -52.77 55.86
N ASP A 158 3.75 -51.50 55.61
CA ASP A 158 4.36 -50.21 56.02
C ASP A 158 5.89 -50.09 56.18
N HIS A 159 6.47 -49.03 55.61
CA HIS A 159 7.28 -48.02 56.32
C HIS A 159 7.90 -47.00 55.35
N THR A 160 7.58 -45.74 55.61
CA THR A 160 8.36 -44.55 55.24
C THR A 160 9.79 -44.62 55.77
N GLU A 161 10.82 -44.45 54.92
CA GLU A 161 12.01 -43.67 55.27
C GLU A 161 12.93 -43.37 54.08
N HIS A 162 13.14 -42.07 53.86
CA HIS A 162 14.43 -41.40 53.67
C HIS A 162 15.45 -41.89 52.62
N GLN A 163 15.66 -40.99 51.64
CA GLN A 163 16.91 -40.30 51.31
C GLN A 163 18.18 -41.10 50.91
N ASN A 164 18.87 -40.52 49.91
CA ASN A 164 20.18 -40.85 49.33
C ASN A 164 20.16 -42.06 48.38
N ARG A 165 20.14 -41.91 47.06
CA ARG A 165 20.82 -40.93 46.18
C ARG A 165 22.29 -40.72 46.56
N PHE A 166 23.12 -41.72 46.27
CA PHE A 166 24.49 -41.52 45.80
C PHE A 166 24.80 -42.55 44.72
N LYS A 167 25.23 -42.07 43.55
CA LYS A 167 26.30 -42.64 42.73
C LYS A 167 26.51 -41.74 41.51
N GLN A 168 27.30 -40.69 41.70
CA GLN A 168 28.54 -40.42 40.97
C GLN A 168 29.28 -39.28 41.69
#